data_AF-A0A3D0KPI7-F1
#
_entry.id   AF-A0A3D0KPI7-F1
#
_cell.length_a   1.000
_cell.length_b   1.000
_cell.length_c   1.000
_cell.angle_alpha   90.00
_cell.angle_beta   90.00
_cell.angle_gamma   90.00
#
_symmetry.space_group_name_H-M   'P 1'
#
loop_
_entity.id
_entity.type
_entity.pdbx_description
1 polymer ?
#
loop_
_entity_poly.entity_id
_entity_poly.type
_entity_poly.pdbx_seq_one_letter_code
_entity_poly.pdbx_strand_id
1 'polypeptide(L)' 'MNYKAGIVSLGCAKNQVDAEMLLYTLRQRGFTIVSDPAKADAVIVNTCGFIDSAKQESIDEIIELG' A
#
# COMPACT_ATOMS: atom_id res chain seq x y z
N MET A 1 -16.17 -7.91 -12.12
CA MET A 1 -16.06 -7.05 -10.92
C MET A 1 -14.64 -6.51 -10.90
N ASN A 2 -14.48 -5.19 -10.90
CA ASN A 2 -13.16 -4.55 -10.70
C ASN A 2 -13.02 -4.25 -9.21
N TYR A 3 -12.10 -4.92 -8.53
CA TYR A 3 -11.76 -4.57 -7.15
C TYR A 3 -10.92 -3.28 -7.13
N LYS A 4 -11.20 -2.39 -6.18
CA LYS A 4 -10.44 -1.17 -5.94
C LYS A 4 -9.30 -1.45 -4.96
N ALA A 5 -8.08 -1.13 -5.36
CA ALA A 5 -6.90 -1.27 -4.52
C ALA A 5 -6.31 0.10 -4.18
N GLY A 6 -6.01 0.31 -2.91
CA GLY A 6 -5.22 1.44 -2.40
C GLY A 6 -3.85 0.96 -1.93
N ILE A 7 -2.85 1.84 -1.94
CA ILE A 7 -1.54 1.56 -1.37
C ILE A 7 -1.10 2.72 -0.50
N VAL A 8 -0.59 2.41 0.68
CA VAL A 8 0.13 3.33 1.55
C VAL A 8 1.59 2.87 1.56
N SER A 9 2.49 3.75 1.09
CA SER A 9 3.92 3.44 1.02
C SER A 9 4.65 4.20 2.12
N LEU A 10 5.21 3.45 3.05
CA LEU A 10 6.00 3.90 4.20
C LEU A 10 7.48 3.55 4.00
N GLY A 11 8.33 3.99 4.92
CA GLY A 11 9.76 3.68 4.90
C GLY A 11 10.56 4.58 3.94
N CYS A 12 11.18 4.00 2.91
CA CYS A 12 12.17 4.71 2.09
C CYS A 12 11.88 4.67 0.58
N ALA A 13 12.69 5.36 -0.22
CA ALA A 13 12.56 5.41 -1.67
C ALA A 13 12.51 4.03 -2.35
N LYS A 14 13.11 2.98 -1.77
CA LYS A 14 13.00 1.61 -2.32
C LYS A 14 11.56 1.10 -2.23
N ASN A 15 10.91 1.30 -1.09
CA ASN A 15 9.51 0.91 -0.89
C ASN A 15 8.61 1.65 -1.89
N GLN A 16 8.87 2.93 -2.15
CA GLN A 16 8.11 3.69 -3.15
C GLN A 16 8.21 3.08 -4.56
N VAL A 17 9.42 2.74 -5.01
CA VAL A 17 9.62 2.11 -6.33
C VAL A 17 8.95 0.73 -6.39
N ASP A 18 9.05 -0.07 -5.32
CA ASP A 18 8.38 -1.36 -5.23
C ASP A 18 6.84 -1.22 -5.30
N ALA A 19 6.28 -0.18 -4.65
CA ALA A 19 4.87 0.14 -4.69
C ALA A 19 4.40 0.52 -6.10
N GLU A 20 5.17 1.32 -6.84
CA GLU A 20 4.85 1.68 -8.24
C GLU A 20 4.80 0.45 -9.15
N MET A 21 5.76 -0.47 -9.00
CA MET A 21 5.80 -1.74 -9.72
C MET A 21 4.60 -2.64 -9.39
N LEU A 22 4.20 -2.68 -8.12
CA LEU A 22 3.03 -3.41 -7.67
C LEU A 22 1.73 -2.81 -8.23
N LEU A 23 1.57 -1.49 -8.19
CA LEU A 23 0.43 -0.78 -8.77
C LEU A 23 0.29 -1.03 -10.26
N TYR A 24 1.41 -1.03 -11.00
CA TYR A 24 1.42 -1.38 -12.41
C TYR A 24 0.90 -2.81 -12.65
N THR A 25 1.38 -3.77 -11.85
CA THR A 25 0.96 -5.18 -11.95
C THR A 25 -0.52 -5.36 -11.61
N LEU A 26 -1.03 -4.67 -10.59
CA LEU A 26 -2.44 -4.70 -10.21
C LEU A 26 -3.33 -4.12 -11.31
N ARG A 27 -2.93 -3.00 -11.92
CA ARG A 27 -3.65 -2.45 -13.09
C ARG A 27 -3.73 -3.46 -14.24
N GLN A 28 -2.62 -4.13 -14.56
CA GLN A 28 -2.60 -5.15 -15.62
C GLN A 28 -3.49 -6.35 -15.32
N ARG A 29 -3.77 -6.63 -14.04
CA ARG A 29 -4.69 -7.68 -13.59
C ARG A 29 -6.15 -7.20 -13.43
N GLY A 30 -6.45 -5.97 -13.84
CA GLY A 30 -7.82 -5.43 -13.82
C GLY A 30 -8.25 -4.82 -12.49
N PHE A 31 -7.33 -4.49 -11.58
CA PHE A 31 -7.69 -3.72 -10.39
C PHE A 31 -7.85 -2.22 -10.74
N THR A 32 -8.81 -1.57 -10.09
CA THR A 32 -8.94 -0.11 -10.13
C THR A 32 -8.08 0.50 -9.03
N ILE A 33 -7.06 1.27 -9.38
CA ILE A 33 -6.23 1.94 -8.37
C ILE A 33 -6.93 3.20 -7.89
N VAL A 34 -7.06 3.35 -6.58
CA VAL A 34 -7.57 4.55 -5.92
C VAL A 34 -6.48 5.17 -5.05
N SER A 35 -6.41 6.49 -5.05
CA SER A 35 -5.46 7.26 -4.22
C SER A 35 -5.92 7.44 -2.78
N ASP A 36 -7.21 7.25 -2.54
CA ASP A 36 -7.84 7.38 -1.23
C ASP A 36 -8.10 5.97 -0.67
N PRO A 37 -7.36 5.54 0.38
CA PRO A 37 -7.54 4.22 1.00
C PRO A 37 -8.96 3.96 1.47
N ALA A 38 -9.70 4.98 1.90
CA ALA A 38 -11.09 4.85 2.36
C ALA A 38 -12.08 4.46 1.23
N LYS A 39 -11.66 4.58 -0.04
CA LYS A 39 -12.45 4.18 -1.22
C LYS A 39 -12.06 2.81 -1.78
N ALA A 40 -11.02 2.18 -1.22
CA ALA A 40 -10.50 0.90 -1.66
C ALA A 40 -11.29 -0.26 -1.06
N ASP A 41 -11.38 -1.36 -1.82
CA ASP A 41 -11.89 -2.64 -1.31
C ASP A 41 -10.78 -3.41 -0.57
N ALA A 42 -9.50 -3.12 -0.90
CA ALA A 42 -8.33 -3.61 -0.18
C ALA A 42 -7.22 -2.54 -0.17
N VAL A 43 -6.53 -2.41 0.96
CA VAL A 43 -5.38 -1.51 1.13
C VAL A 43 -4.11 -2.31 1.38
N ILE A 44 -3.03 -1.92 0.71
CA ILE A 44 -1.70 -2.51 0.88
C ILE A 44 -0.84 -1.51 1.64
N VAL A 45 -0.35 -1.89 2.82
CA VAL A 45 0.64 -1.11 3.57
C VAL A 45 2.02 -1.67 3.25
N ASN A 46 2.83 -0.88 2.52
CA ASN A 46 4.18 -1.26 2.10
C ASN A 46 5.21 -0.56 2.99
N THR A 47 6.05 -1.30 3.70
CA THR A 47 7.04 -0.75 4.64
C THR A 47 8.35 -1.53 4.62
N CYS A 48 9.34 -1.07 5.38
CA CYS A 48 10.57 -1.80 5.64
C CYS A 48 10.40 -2.79 6.80
N GLY A 49 10.66 -4.08 6.56
CA GLY A 49 10.51 -5.14 7.56
C GLY A 49 11.63 -5.26 8.60
N PHE A 50 12.72 -4.51 8.47
CA PHE A 50 13.90 -4.62 9.35
C PHE A 50 14.22 -3.35 10.14
N ILE A 51 13.68 -2.20 9.76
CA ILE A 51 13.84 -0.95 10.50
C ILE A 51 12.73 -0.87 11.56
N ASP A 52 13.10 -0.77 12.84
CA ASP A 52 12.14 -0.77 13.95
C ASP A 52 11.12 0.36 13.87
N SER A 53 11.55 1.58 13.52
CA SER A 53 10.63 2.72 13.36
C SER A 53 9.62 2.49 12.24
N ALA A 54 10.05 1.93 11.10
CA ALA A 54 9.18 1.64 9.96
C ALA A 54 8.18 0.51 10.25
N LYS A 55 8.56 -0.46 11.09
CA LYS A 55 7.64 -1.48 11.59
C LYS A 55 6.55 -0.87 12.47
N GLN A 56 6.92 0.00 13.41
CA GLN A 56 5.92 0.65 14.27
C GLN A 56 4.97 1.54 13.46
N GLU A 57 5.51 2.37 12.57
CA GLU A 57 4.72 3.21 11.65
C GLU A 57 3.70 2.36 10.87
N SER A 58 4.10 1.19 10.37
CA SER A 58 3.19 0.31 9.64
C SER A 58 2.11 -0.34 10.51
N ILE A 59 2.39 -0.61 11.78
CA ILE A 59 1.40 -1.16 12.71
C ILE A 59 0.37 -0.09 13.03
N ASP A 60 0.82 1.13 13.31
CA ASP A 60 -0.04 2.27 13.60
C ASP A 60 -0.96 2.55 12.41
N GLU A 61 -0.42 2.58 11.19
CA GLU A 61 -1.21 2.77 9.95
C GLU A 61 -2.27 1.67 9.75
N ILE A 62 -1.92 0.40 10.01
CA ILE A 62 -2.90 -0.71 9.92
C ILE A 62 -4.04 -0.52 10.92
N ILE A 63 -3.74 -0.02 12.12
CA ILE A 63 -4.75 0.26 13.16
C ILE A 63 -5.62 1.46 12.76
N GLU A 64 -5.04 2.51 12.17
CA GLU A 64 -5.81 3.69 11.72
C GLU A 64 -6.77 3.38 10.55
N LEU A 65 -6.41 2.42 9.69
CA LEU A 65 -7.22 2.01 8.54
C LEU A 65 -8.34 1.00 8.88
N GLY A 66 -8.27 0.33 10.04
CA GLY A 66 -9.20 -0.71 10.49
C GLY A 66 -10.38 -0.20 11.30
#